data_AF-A0A5C7G5V2-F1
#
_entry.id   AF-A0A5C7G5V2-F1
#
_cell.length_a   1.000
_cell.length_b   1.000
_cell.length_c   1.000
_cell.angle_alpha   90.00
_cell.angle_beta   90.00
_cell.angle_gamma   90.00
#
_symmetry.space_group_name_H-M   'P 1'
#
loop_
_entity.id
_entity.type
_entity.pdbx_description
1 polymer ?
#
loop_
_entity_poly.entity_id
_entity_poly.type
_entity_poly.pdbx_seq_one_letter_code
_entity_poly.pdbx_strand_id
1 'polypeptide(L)'
;MTFHHYPGGSAGAIGAAICHARRHLCARLADTADSSCTPDDRFVHAFPAVVTAVEVGFRHEELVMESLDYERLHEHRAENATILAALHRAMPLVEDGDVTLGRQLVAALLDLLSLHRISTDLALATAPRAPTGRTGGRVPRIMLHRGGHAGWRSR
;
A
#
# COMPACT_ATOMS: atom_id res chain seq x y z
N MET A 1 29.96 -21.38 6.85
CA MET A 1 28.63 -21.49 6.21
C MET A 1 28.18 -20.09 5.83
N THR A 2 28.40 -19.73 4.57
CA THR A 2 28.01 -18.44 3.99
C THR A 2 26.59 -18.57 3.44
N PHE A 3 25.65 -17.85 4.04
CA PHE A 3 24.29 -17.75 3.51
C PHE A 3 24.31 -16.86 2.28
N HIS A 4 24.15 -17.46 1.10
CA HIS A 4 23.88 -16.73 -0.14
C HIS A 4 22.47 -16.16 -0.06
N HIS A 5 22.38 -14.85 0.15
CA HIS A 5 21.14 -14.10 0.04
C HIS A 5 20.79 -13.97 -1.45
N TYR A 6 19.74 -14.64 -1.92
CA TYR A 6 19.21 -14.51 -3.27
C TYR A 6 18.39 -13.21 -3.38
N PRO A 7 18.82 -12.18 -4.14
CA PRO A 7 18.11 -10.89 -4.18
C PRO A 7 16.91 -10.88 -5.16
N GLY A 8 16.41 -12.06 -5.52
CA GLY A 8 15.38 -12.26 -6.54
C GLY A 8 13.95 -12.44 -6.01
N GLY A 9 13.78 -12.92 -4.77
CA GLY A 9 12.50 -13.48 -4.31
C GLY A 9 11.54 -12.52 -3.61
N SER A 10 12.02 -11.49 -2.92
CA SER A 10 11.15 -10.66 -2.06
C SER A 10 10.22 -9.74 -2.86
N ALA A 11 10.73 -9.03 -3.87
CA ALA A 11 9.91 -8.12 -4.68
C ALA A 11 8.80 -8.87 -5.45
N GLY A 12 9.09 -10.07 -5.95
CA GLY A 12 8.08 -10.91 -6.61
C GLY A 12 7.02 -11.45 -5.66
N ALA A 13 7.41 -11.86 -4.44
CA ALA A 13 6.48 -12.30 -3.41
C ALA A 13 5.59 -11.15 -2.90
N ILE A 14 6.14 -9.94 -2.79
CA ILE A 14 5.43 -8.75 -2.36
C ILE A 14 4.44 -8.28 -3.43
N GLY A 15 4.83 -8.24 -4.71
CA GLY A 15 3.91 -7.97 -5.82
C GLY A 15 2.78 -9.00 -5.87
N ALA A 16 3.10 -10.28 -5.72
CA ALA A 16 2.09 -11.34 -5.66
C ALA A 16 1.11 -11.18 -4.48
N ALA A 17 1.57 -10.67 -3.33
CA ALA A 17 0.73 -10.36 -2.18
C ALA A 17 -0.27 -9.22 -2.48
N ILE A 18 0.16 -8.14 -3.14
CA ILE A 18 -0.74 -7.07 -3.60
C ILE A 18 -1.78 -7.63 -4.58
N CYS A 19 -1.34 -8.39 -5.59
CA CYS A 19 -2.27 -8.98 -6.55
C CYS A 19 -3.30 -9.90 -5.87
N HIS A 20 -2.86 -10.66 -4.86
CA HIS A 20 -3.73 -11.52 -4.06
C HIS A 20 -4.73 -10.71 -3.24
N ALA A 21 -4.27 -9.68 -2.53
CA ALA A 21 -5.13 -8.80 -1.74
C ALA A 21 -6.20 -8.12 -2.60
N ARG A 22 -5.82 -7.60 -3.78
CA ARG A 22 -6.78 -7.02 -4.73
C ARG A 22 -7.77 -8.02 -5.29
N ARG A 23 -7.32 -9.22 -5.69
CA ARG A 23 -8.25 -10.28 -6.14
C ARG A 23 -9.26 -10.64 -5.07
N HIS A 24 -8.81 -10.76 -3.82
CA HIS A 24 -9.69 -11.06 -2.69
C HIS A 24 -10.69 -9.92 -2.42
N LEU A 25 -10.26 -8.66 -2.51
CA LEU A 25 -11.16 -7.50 -2.39
C LEU A 25 -12.21 -7.50 -3.52
N CYS A 26 -11.79 -7.65 -4.77
CA CYS A 26 -12.71 -7.71 -5.91
C CYS A 26 -13.73 -8.85 -5.80
N ALA A 27 -13.31 -10.04 -5.35
CA ALA A 27 -14.23 -11.16 -5.15
C ALA A 27 -15.31 -10.81 -4.10
N ARG A 28 -14.91 -10.27 -2.94
CA ARG A 28 -15.85 -9.85 -1.90
C ARG A 28 -16.83 -8.76 -2.35
N LEU A 29 -16.35 -7.81 -3.14
CA LEU A 29 -17.18 -6.74 -3.71
C LEU A 29 -18.19 -7.30 -4.71
N ALA A 30 -17.77 -8.24 -5.57
CA ALA A 30 -18.64 -8.89 -6.54
C ALA A 30 -19.77 -9.67 -5.85
N ASP A 31 -19.46 -10.43 -4.81
CA ASP A 31 -20.46 -11.18 -4.04
C ASP A 31 -21.51 -10.26 -3.39
N THR A 32 -21.09 -9.05 -2.96
CA THR A 32 -22.00 -8.07 -2.35
C THR A 32 -22.83 -7.32 -3.41
N ALA A 33 -22.27 -7.08 -4.59
CA ALA A 33 -22.95 -6.41 -5.69
C ALA A 33 -24.03 -7.29 -6.34
N ASP A 34 -23.83 -8.61 -6.35
CA ASP A 34 -24.76 -9.56 -6.93
C ASP A 34 -26.09 -9.61 -6.16
N SER A 35 -27.15 -9.12 -6.80
CA SER A 35 -28.50 -9.08 -6.24
C SER A 35 -29.10 -10.47 -5.97
N SER A 36 -28.59 -11.52 -6.61
CA SER A 36 -29.00 -12.91 -6.34
C SER A 36 -28.39 -13.44 -5.04
N CYS A 37 -27.21 -12.96 -4.67
CA CYS A 37 -26.51 -13.31 -3.43
C CYS A 37 -26.90 -12.39 -2.26
N THR A 38 -27.10 -11.11 -2.55
CA THR A 38 -27.42 -10.08 -1.56
C THR A 38 -28.66 -9.30 -2.02
N PRO A 39 -29.87 -9.66 -1.56
CA PRO A 39 -31.07 -8.90 -1.87
C PRO A 39 -31.01 -7.49 -1.24
N ASP A 40 -31.86 -6.58 -1.73
CA ASP A 40 -31.75 -5.14 -1.44
C ASP A 40 -31.87 -4.80 0.06
N ASP A 41 -32.73 -5.51 0.80
CA ASP A 41 -32.87 -5.38 2.25
C ASP A 41 -31.58 -5.72 3.00
N ARG A 42 -30.80 -6.68 2.49
CA ARG A 42 -29.51 -7.07 3.06
C ARG A 42 -28.37 -6.20 2.56
N PHE A 43 -28.50 -5.62 1.37
CA PHE A 43 -27.46 -4.78 0.77
C PHE A 43 -27.19 -3.54 1.62
N VAL A 44 -28.24 -2.88 2.11
CA VAL A 44 -28.10 -1.70 2.99
C VAL A 44 -27.24 -2.02 4.21
N HIS A 45 -27.48 -3.18 4.85
CA HIS A 45 -26.71 -3.62 6.00
C HIS A 45 -25.28 -4.12 5.64
N ALA A 46 -25.08 -4.59 4.41
CA ALA A 46 -23.78 -5.07 3.93
C ALA A 46 -22.86 -3.94 3.44
N PHE A 47 -23.42 -2.79 3.03
CA PHE A 47 -22.66 -1.70 2.44
C PHE A 47 -21.56 -1.13 3.36
N PRO A 48 -21.77 -0.91 4.67
CA PRO A 48 -20.68 -0.49 5.58
C PRO A 48 -19.53 -1.50 5.66
N ALA A 49 -19.83 -2.80 5.56
CA ALA A 49 -18.80 -3.84 5.54
C ALA A 49 -17.99 -3.84 4.23
N VAL A 50 -18.62 -3.43 3.11
CA VAL A 50 -17.93 -3.15 1.84
C VAL A 50 -16.96 -1.98 2.00
N VAL A 51 -17.40 -0.86 2.54
CA VAL A 51 -16.55 0.32 2.79
C VAL A 51 -15.33 -0.07 3.63
N THR A 52 -15.56 -0.78 4.74
CA THR A 52 -14.48 -1.26 5.63
C THR A 52 -13.49 -2.18 4.88
N ALA A 53 -13.99 -3.06 4.01
CA ALA A 53 -13.13 -3.96 3.23
C ALA A 53 -12.21 -3.19 2.28
N VAL A 54 -12.73 -2.12 1.66
CA VAL A 54 -11.98 -1.26 0.75
C VAL A 54 -10.90 -0.48 1.50
N GLU A 55 -11.23 0.11 2.65
CA GLU A 55 -10.27 0.80 3.51
C GLU A 55 -9.10 -0.08 3.91
N VAL A 56 -9.40 -1.30 4.38
CA VAL A 56 -8.37 -2.28 4.76
C VAL A 56 -7.53 -2.69 3.55
N GLY A 57 -8.15 -2.89 2.38
CA GLY A 57 -7.47 -3.21 1.13
C GLY A 57 -6.49 -2.13 0.70
N PHE A 58 -6.93 -0.88 0.65
CA PHE A 58 -6.08 0.27 0.32
C PHE A 58 -4.96 0.47 1.31
N ARG A 59 -5.25 0.39 2.62
CA ARG A 59 -4.20 0.53 3.65
C ARG A 59 -3.13 -0.55 3.50
N HIS A 60 -3.52 -1.78 3.19
CA HIS A 60 -2.57 -2.87 2.96
C HIS A 60 -1.70 -2.60 1.73
N GLU A 61 -2.29 -2.19 0.60
CA GLU A 61 -1.56 -1.84 -0.62
C GLU A 61 -0.57 -0.69 -0.38
N GLU A 62 -1.00 0.37 0.29
CA GLU A 62 -0.14 1.51 0.63
C GLU A 62 1.03 1.15 1.53
N LEU A 63 0.82 0.29 2.53
CA LEU A 63 1.90 -0.20 3.40
C LEU A 63 2.94 -0.99 2.61
N VAL A 64 2.48 -1.79 1.64
CA VAL A 64 3.38 -2.54 0.78
C VAL A 64 4.17 -1.59 -0.13
N MET A 65 3.51 -0.63 -0.77
CA MET A 65 4.17 0.36 -1.61
C MET A 65 5.19 1.20 -0.84
N GLU A 66 4.86 1.58 0.40
CA GLU A 66 5.77 2.28 1.31
C GLU A 66 7.01 1.45 1.63
N SER A 67 6.86 0.14 1.86
CA SER A 67 8.00 -0.76 2.10
C SER A 67 8.94 -0.94 0.90
N LEU A 68 8.46 -0.60 -0.31
CA LEU A 68 9.20 -0.69 -1.56
C LEU A 68 9.76 0.67 -2.01
N ASP A 69 9.61 1.73 -1.21
CA ASP A 69 9.95 3.11 -1.57
C ASP A 69 9.33 3.52 -2.92
N TYR A 70 8.07 3.14 -3.16
CA TYR A 70 7.38 3.43 -4.42
C TYR A 70 7.32 4.95 -4.68
N GLU A 71 7.88 5.37 -5.82
CA GLU A 71 8.11 6.79 -6.15
C GLU A 71 6.82 7.63 -6.16
N ARG A 72 5.68 7.01 -6.54
CA ARG A 72 4.38 7.69 -6.69
C ARG A 72 3.38 7.36 -5.58
N LEU A 73 3.88 7.02 -4.39
CA LEU A 73 3.03 6.66 -3.24
C LEU A 73 2.08 7.79 -2.84
N HIS A 74 2.51 9.05 -2.98
CA HIS A 74 1.68 10.19 -2.62
C HIS A 74 0.47 10.32 -3.54
N GLU A 75 0.66 10.24 -4.86
CA GLU A 75 -0.46 10.28 -5.81
C GLU A 75 -1.40 9.09 -5.61
N HIS A 76 -0.85 7.89 -5.38
CA HIS A 76 -1.65 6.70 -5.14
C HIS A 76 -2.54 6.82 -3.88
N ARG A 77 -1.99 7.38 -2.78
CA ARG A 77 -2.77 7.68 -1.56
C ARG A 77 -3.87 8.70 -1.82
N ALA A 78 -3.63 9.72 -2.66
CA ALA A 78 -4.63 10.72 -3.00
C ALA A 78 -5.78 10.13 -3.84
N GLU A 79 -5.47 9.21 -4.76
CA GLU A 79 -6.46 8.46 -5.53
C GLU A 79 -7.33 7.58 -4.60
N ASN A 80 -6.70 6.82 -3.70
CA ASN A 80 -7.41 6.00 -2.70
C ASN A 80 -8.32 6.85 -1.80
N ALA A 81 -7.81 7.99 -1.31
CA ALA A 81 -8.59 8.91 -0.48
C ALA A 81 -9.82 9.48 -1.22
N THR A 82 -9.69 9.73 -2.53
CA THR A 82 -10.82 10.19 -3.36
C THR A 82 -11.92 9.14 -3.45
N ILE A 83 -11.55 7.88 -3.63
CA ILE A 83 -12.48 6.75 -3.67
C ILE A 83 -13.17 6.56 -2.31
N LEU A 84 -12.40 6.56 -1.22
CA LEU A 84 -12.96 6.43 0.14
C LEU A 84 -13.92 7.57 0.47
N ALA A 85 -13.58 8.81 0.10
CA ALA A 85 -14.48 9.94 0.28
C ALA A 85 -15.80 9.79 -0.49
N ALA A 86 -15.78 9.21 -1.69
CA ALA A 86 -17.01 8.93 -2.44
C ALA A 86 -17.87 7.85 -1.74
N LEU A 87 -17.24 6.76 -1.26
CA LEU A 87 -17.92 5.70 -0.52
C LEU A 87 -18.56 6.21 0.77
N HIS A 88 -17.83 7.01 1.55
CA HIS A 88 -18.36 7.60 2.79
C HIS A 88 -19.51 8.58 2.54
N ARG A 89 -19.48 9.34 1.44
CA ARG A 89 -20.60 10.22 1.07
C ARG A 89 -21.85 9.45 0.63
N ALA A 90 -21.67 8.28 0.02
CA ALA A 90 -22.80 7.44 -0.41
C ALA A 90 -23.44 6.65 0.74
N MET A 91 -22.68 6.35 1.80
CA MET A 91 -23.15 5.58 2.95
C MET A 91 -24.49 6.05 3.54
N PRO A 92 -24.70 7.33 3.91
CA PRO A 92 -25.99 7.78 4.43
C PRO A 92 -27.13 7.68 3.41
N LEU A 93 -26.85 7.78 2.11
CA LEU A 93 -27.88 7.65 1.06
C LEU A 93 -28.31 6.19 0.89
N VAL A 94 -27.37 5.26 0.99
CA VAL A 94 -27.66 3.82 0.97
C VAL A 94 -28.43 3.41 2.24
N GLU A 95 -28.06 3.95 3.40
CA GLU A 95 -28.79 3.76 4.66
C GLU A 95 -30.23 4.26 4.60
N ASP A 96 -30.48 5.36 3.88
CA ASP A 96 -31.83 5.90 3.62
C ASP A 96 -32.61 5.11 2.54
N GLY A 97 -31.98 4.09 1.95
CA GLY A 97 -32.63 3.15 1.04
C GLY A 97 -32.27 3.32 -0.44
N ASP A 98 -31.32 4.18 -0.80
CA ASP A 98 -30.81 4.28 -2.18
C ASP A 98 -29.86 3.12 -2.53
N VAL A 99 -30.43 1.93 -2.60
CA VAL A 99 -29.73 0.69 -2.94
C VAL A 99 -29.18 0.73 -4.36
N THR A 100 -29.88 1.41 -5.27
CA THR A 100 -29.44 1.55 -6.68
C THR A 100 -28.12 2.29 -6.75
N LEU A 101 -28.00 3.44 -6.07
CA LEU A 101 -26.74 4.17 -5.97
C LEU A 101 -25.64 3.30 -5.38
N GLY A 102 -25.92 2.61 -4.29
CA GLY A 102 -24.94 1.75 -3.63
C GLY A 102 -24.41 0.65 -4.56
N ARG A 103 -25.28 -0.04 -5.30
CA ARG A 103 -24.89 -1.07 -6.27
C ARG A 103 -24.09 -0.51 -7.43
N GLN A 104 -24.51 0.64 -7.98
CA GLN A 104 -23.77 1.33 -9.05
C GLN A 104 -22.36 1.71 -8.59
N LEU A 105 -22.23 2.19 -7.35
CA LEU A 105 -20.95 2.57 -6.79
C LEU A 105 -20.03 1.35 -6.59
N VAL A 106 -20.56 0.22 -6.11
CA VAL A 106 -19.79 -1.03 -6.00
C VAL A 106 -19.37 -1.56 -7.37
N ALA A 107 -20.24 -1.49 -8.39
CA ALA A 107 -19.90 -1.88 -9.76
C ALA A 107 -18.80 -0.97 -10.35
N ALA A 108 -18.93 0.35 -10.21
CA ALA A 108 -17.91 1.30 -10.67
C ALA A 108 -16.57 1.10 -9.93
N LEU A 109 -16.63 0.78 -8.63
CA LEU A 109 -15.45 0.44 -7.86
C LEU A 109 -14.77 -0.84 -8.36
N LEU A 110 -15.52 -1.88 -8.72
CA LEU A 110 -14.99 -3.11 -9.30
C LEU A 110 -14.24 -2.84 -10.62
N ASP A 111 -14.82 -2.02 -11.49
CA ASP A 111 -14.19 -1.63 -12.76
C ASP A 111 -12.90 -0.86 -12.51
N LEU A 112 -12.94 0.12 -11.61
CA LEU A 112 -11.79 0.95 -11.25
C LEU A 112 -10.67 0.10 -10.63
N LEU A 113 -10.98 -0.76 -9.65
CA LEU A 113 -9.99 -1.64 -9.02
C LEU A 113 -9.38 -2.64 -10.01
N SER A 114 -10.14 -3.08 -11.00
CA SER A 114 -9.66 -3.97 -12.06
C SER A 114 -8.66 -3.29 -12.98
N LEU A 115 -8.97 -2.05 -13.41
CA LEU A 115 -8.07 -1.24 -14.23
C LEU A 115 -6.81 -0.85 -13.46
N HIS A 116 -7.00 -0.35 -12.23
CA HIS A 116 -5.91 0.14 -11.38
C HIS A 116 -4.94 -0.97 -10.96
N ARG A 117 -5.41 -2.23 -10.94
CA ARG A 117 -4.58 -3.41 -10.66
C ARG A 117 -3.56 -3.60 -11.77
N ILE A 118 -4.01 -3.52 -13.02
CA ILE A 118 -3.13 -3.70 -14.20
C ILE A 118 -2.04 -2.63 -14.20
N SER A 119 -2.41 -1.37 -13.93
CA SER A 119 -1.46 -0.25 -13.88
C SER A 119 -0.45 -0.40 -12.74
N THR A 120 -0.91 -0.78 -11.55
CA THR A 120 -0.05 -0.95 -10.37
C THR A 120 0.89 -2.14 -10.52
N ASP A 121 0.38 -3.28 -11.01
CA ASP A 121 1.18 -4.48 -11.25
C ASP A 121 2.30 -4.20 -12.27
N LEU A 122 1.99 -3.46 -13.34
CA LEU A 122 2.99 -3.06 -14.33
C LEU A 122 4.05 -2.12 -13.75
N ALA A 123 3.64 -1.14 -12.94
CA ALA A 123 4.56 -0.22 -12.28
C ALA A 123 5.49 -0.94 -11.29
N LEU A 124 4.97 -1.90 -10.51
CA LEU A 124 5.76 -2.68 -9.57
C LEU A 124 6.68 -3.69 -10.26
N ALA A 125 6.26 -4.28 -11.38
CA ALA A 125 7.09 -5.19 -12.17
C ALA A 125 8.26 -4.46 -12.86
N THR A 126 8.10 -3.17 -13.16
CA THR A 126 9.10 -2.34 -13.85
C THR A 126 9.91 -1.45 -12.91
N ALA A 127 9.52 -1.36 -11.62
CA ALA A 127 10.20 -0.57 -10.63
C ALA A 127 11.69 -0.99 -10.51
N PRO A 128 12.64 -0.04 -10.65
CA PRO A 128 14.05 -0.31 -10.41
C PRO A 128 14.24 -0.82 -8.98
N ARG A 129 15.05 -1.88 -8.81
CA ARG A 129 15.43 -2.33 -7.47
C ARG A 129 16.12 -1.18 -6.73
N ALA A 130 15.64 -0.86 -5.53
CA ALA A 130 16.30 0.11 -4.67
C ALA A 130 17.80 -0.25 -4.53
N PRO A 131 18.72 0.70 -4.73
CA PRO A 131 20.15 0.43 -4.58
C PRO A 131 20.43 -0.01 -3.15
N THR A 132 20.90 -1.26 -2.99
CA THR A 132 21.38 -1.79 -1.72
C THR A 132 22.72 -1.12 -1.40
N GLY A 133 22.67 0.05 -0.77
CA GLY A 133 23.91 0.78 -0.53
C GLY A 133 23.77 2.12 0.16
N ARG A 134 23.36 2.13 1.43
CA ARG A 134 23.91 3.09 2.39
C ARG A 134 24.74 2.34 3.42
N THR A 135 25.94 1.96 3.00
CA THR A 135 27.01 1.58 3.91
C THR A 135 27.24 2.77 4.85
N GLY A 136 27.04 2.53 6.14
CA GLY A 136 27.15 3.53 7.19
C GLY A 136 28.43 4.36 7.12
N GLY A 137 28.30 5.61 7.56
CA GLY A 137 29.34 6.62 7.48
C GLY A 137 30.69 6.17 8.00
N ARG A 138 31.72 6.37 7.16
CA ARG A 138 33.07 6.59 7.65
C ARG A 138 33.09 7.95 8.34
N VAL A 139 33.06 7.93 9.67
CA VAL A 139 33.48 9.07 10.48
C VAL A 139 34.96 9.33 10.17
N PRO A 140 35.39 10.56 9.80
CA PRO A 140 36.80 10.86 9.72
C PRO A 140 37.36 10.77 11.15
N ARG A 141 38.28 9.83 11.38
CA ARG A 141 39.02 9.70 12.63
C ARG A 141 39.97 10.91 12.76
N ILE A 142 39.44 12.03 13.23
CA ILE A 142 40.23 13.20 13.62
C ILE A 142 40.65 13.03 15.08
N MET A 143 41.94 13.26 15.31
CA MET A 143 42.65 13.45 16.58
C MET A 143 42.71 12.28 17.56
N LEU A 144 43.88 11.63 17.60
CA LEU A 144 44.58 11.30 18.84
C LEU A 144 46.04 10.93 18.51
N HIS A 145 46.93 11.93 18.64
CA HIS A 145 48.29 11.78 19.21
C HIS A 145 49.09 13.08 18.98
N ARG A 146 49.35 13.83 20.05
CA ARG A 146 50.72 14.05 20.58
C ARG A 146 50.63 14.86 21.89
N GLY A 147 50.48 14.13 23.00
CA GLY A 147 50.78 14.65 24.33
C GLY A 147 52.27 14.96 24.45
N GLY A 148 52.58 15.98 25.24
CA GLY A 148 53.86 16.67 25.28
C GLY A 148 55.00 15.92 25.97
N HIS A 149 56.21 16.38 25.69
CA HIS A 149 57.39 16.10 26.50
C HIS A 149 58.18 17.39 26.72
N ALA A 150 58.18 17.80 28.00
CA ALA A 150 59.27 18.33 28.82
C ALA A 150 60.31 19.31 28.22
N GLY A 151 60.41 20.47 28.87
CA GLY A 151 61.55 21.38 28.76
C GLY A 151 61.67 22.31 29.97
N TRP A 152 61.88 21.75 31.17
CA TRP A 152 62.32 22.52 32.33
C TRP A 152 63.86 22.58 32.34
N ARG A 153 64.43 23.78 32.27
CA ARG A 153 65.84 24.07 32.57
C ARG A 153 65.88 25.05 33.74
N SER A 154 66.34 24.59 34.89
CA SER A 154 66.73 25.42 36.03
C SER A 154 68.09 26.08 35.78
N ARG A 155 68.28 27.26 36.37
CA ARG A 155 69.59 27.87 36.64
C ARG A 155 70.31 27.12 37.75
#